data_AF-A0A7R9ZM67-F1
#
_entry.id   AF-A0A7R9ZM67-F1
#
_cell.length_a   1.000
_cell.length_b   1.000
_cell.length_c   1.000
_cell.angle_alpha   90.00
_cell.angle_beta   90.00
_cell.angle_gamma   90.00
#
_symmetry.space_group_name_H-M   'P 1'
#
loop_
_entity.id
_entity.type
_entity.pdbx_description
1 polymer ?
#
loop_
_entity_poly.entity_id
_entity_poly.type
_entity_poly.pdbx_seq_one_letter_code
_entity_poly.pdbx_strand_id
1 'polypeptide(L)'
;MTQYPEKVVLRTNAFLTSTLIGRSLYVLPLEWWYLEFDRSNLYFMCTEELSDITGEPLNEVSVNFLGLPRYDNFSAVVAKGAYNVGGHRGYDKATGWDTVNAEHEQDGDGTRKLSHKKQKHKKGETKVEEQQAADSTHENAINTGGVPLSAEVHQEFHDFVGPYNERLFALTGRRCNWEM
;
A
#
# COMPACT_ATOMS: atom_id res chain seq x y z
N MET A 1 -5.24 -6.77 -33.89
CA MET A 1 -6.11 -5.94 -33.03
C MET A 1 -5.93 -6.47 -31.62
N THR A 2 -5.46 -5.64 -30.69
CA THR A 2 -5.18 -6.05 -29.30
C THR A 2 -6.50 -6.39 -28.62
N GLN A 3 -6.56 -7.55 -27.99
CA GLN A 3 -7.76 -8.13 -27.38
C GLN A 3 -8.36 -7.27 -26.24
N TYR A 4 -7.65 -6.22 -25.81
CA TYR A 4 -8.01 -5.38 -24.67
C TYR A 4 -7.63 -3.91 -24.92
N PRO A 5 -8.52 -3.10 -25.51
CA PRO A 5 -8.22 -1.70 -25.86
C PRO A 5 -8.06 -0.77 -24.64
N GLU A 6 -8.58 -1.14 -23.47
CA GLU A 6 -8.49 -0.37 -22.22
C GLU A 6 -7.20 -0.69 -21.40
N LYS A 7 -6.46 -1.75 -21.75
CA LYS A 7 -5.20 -2.14 -21.08
C LYS A 7 -4.01 -1.33 -21.60
N VAL A 8 -4.09 0.00 -21.49
CA VAL A 8 -3.04 0.89 -22.01
C VAL A 8 -2.14 1.35 -20.87
N VAL A 9 -1.03 0.65 -20.66
CA VAL A 9 0.11 1.26 -19.99
C VAL A 9 0.67 2.30 -20.95
N LEU A 10 0.42 3.58 -20.65
CA LEU A 10 1.00 4.68 -21.42
C LEU A 10 2.51 4.46 -21.53
N ARG A 11 3.07 4.59 -22.74
CA ARG A 11 4.50 4.33 -22.98
C ARG A 11 5.41 5.14 -22.05
N THR A 12 4.97 6.32 -21.64
CA THR A 12 5.63 7.18 -20.65
C THR A 12 5.73 6.55 -19.26
N ASN A 13 4.79 5.67 -18.91
CA ASN A 13 4.70 5.01 -17.61
C ASN A 13 5.27 3.59 -17.63
N ALA A 14 5.52 3.00 -18.80
CA ALA A 14 5.99 1.62 -18.94
C ALA A 14 7.28 1.33 -18.15
N PHE A 15 8.21 2.28 -18.09
CA PHE A 15 9.42 2.15 -17.28
C PHE A 15 9.10 2.12 -15.77
N LEU A 16 8.21 3.00 -15.31
CA LEU A 16 7.80 3.04 -13.91
C LEU A 16 7.04 1.76 -13.53
N THR A 17 6.08 1.34 -14.35
CA THR A 17 5.31 0.12 -14.15
C THR A 17 6.21 -1.12 -14.08
N SER A 18 7.13 -1.28 -15.04
CA SER A 18 8.08 -2.40 -15.02
C SER A 18 9.02 -2.35 -13.82
N THR A 19 9.44 -1.16 -13.38
CA THR A 19 10.26 -1.00 -12.17
C THR A 19 9.48 -1.40 -10.91
N LEU A 20 8.21 -1.02 -10.80
CA LEU A 20 7.37 -1.38 -9.66
C LEU A 20 7.11 -2.89 -9.60
N ILE A 21 6.74 -3.50 -10.73
CA ILE A 21 6.56 -4.96 -10.82
C ILE A 21 7.87 -5.67 -10.51
N GLY A 22 9.00 -5.25 -11.08
CA GLY A 22 10.30 -5.87 -10.81
C GLY A 22 10.70 -5.80 -9.34
N ARG A 23 10.35 -4.71 -8.65
CA ARG A 23 10.62 -4.53 -7.21
C ARG A 23 9.71 -5.36 -6.31
N SER A 24 8.52 -5.75 -6.77
CA SER A 24 7.60 -6.59 -5.99
C SER A 24 7.99 -8.07 -6.01
N LEU A 25 8.91 -8.49 -6.88
CA LEU A 25 9.38 -9.88 -6.97
C LEU A 25 10.45 -10.19 -5.93
N TYR A 26 10.12 -10.07 -4.64
CA TYR A 26 11.07 -10.09 -3.52
C TYR A 26 11.95 -11.35 -3.43
N VAL A 27 11.49 -12.50 -3.95
CA VAL A 27 12.28 -13.73 -3.94
C VAL A 27 13.56 -13.60 -4.77
N LEU A 28 13.53 -12.85 -5.88
CA LEU A 28 14.67 -12.72 -6.79
C LEU A 28 15.88 -12.02 -6.14
N PRO A 29 15.74 -10.82 -5.55
CA PRO A 29 16.86 -10.21 -4.83
C PRO A 29 17.22 -11.00 -3.57
N LEU A 30 16.26 -11.60 -2.86
CA LEU A 30 16.56 -12.38 -1.64
C LEU A 30 17.46 -13.59 -1.95
N GLU A 31 17.25 -14.27 -3.07
CA GLU A 31 18.13 -15.36 -3.50
C GLU A 31 19.56 -14.91 -3.73
N TRP A 32 19.77 -13.70 -4.29
CA TRP A 32 21.11 -13.14 -4.41
C TRP A 32 21.73 -12.83 -3.06
N TRP A 33 20.97 -12.27 -2.12
CA TRP A 33 21.45 -12.04 -0.75
C TRP A 33 21.84 -13.35 -0.06
N TYR A 34 21.09 -14.44 -0.28
CA TYR A 34 21.40 -15.76 0.28
C TYR A 34 22.60 -16.46 -0.38
N LEU A 35 23.13 -15.95 -1.50
CA LEU A 35 24.41 -16.41 -2.04
C LEU A 35 25.60 -15.81 -1.28
N GLU A 36 25.44 -14.62 -0.72
CA GLU A 36 26.51 -13.86 -0.07
C GLU A 36 26.45 -13.95 1.46
N PHE A 37 25.25 -14.05 2.04
CA PHE A 37 25.03 -14.05 3.48
C PHE A 37 24.33 -15.31 3.94
N ASP A 38 24.74 -15.83 5.11
CA ASP A 38 24.00 -16.89 5.78
C ASP A 38 22.56 -16.44 6.07
N ARG A 39 21.61 -17.36 5.87
CA ARG A 39 20.19 -17.08 6.10
C ARG A 39 19.89 -16.60 7.52
N SER A 40 20.68 -17.06 8.50
CA SER A 40 20.56 -16.63 9.90
C SER A 40 20.93 -15.16 10.13
N ASN A 41 21.58 -14.50 9.17
CA ASN A 41 21.95 -13.08 9.24
C ASN A 41 20.91 -12.16 8.56
N LEU A 42 19.81 -12.72 8.07
CA LEU A 42 18.76 -11.98 7.37
C LEU A 42 17.40 -12.33 7.97
N TYR A 43 16.72 -11.32 8.52
CA TYR A 43 15.39 -11.48 9.08
C TYR A 43 14.32 -11.05 8.08
N PHE A 44 13.41 -11.96 7.75
CA PHE A 44 12.26 -11.67 6.90
C PHE A 44 11.04 -11.38 7.77
N MET A 45 10.43 -10.21 7.57
CA MET A 45 9.26 -9.71 8.30
C MET A 45 8.14 -9.36 7.32
N CYS A 46 6.91 -9.71 7.68
CA CYS A 46 5.73 -9.21 6.98
C CYS A 46 5.38 -7.82 7.53
N THR A 47 5.33 -6.81 6.67
CA THR A 47 5.01 -5.43 7.09
C THR A 47 3.65 -5.34 7.76
N GLU A 48 2.72 -6.22 7.39
CA GLU A 48 1.38 -6.31 7.99
C GLU A 48 1.45 -6.62 9.50
N GLU A 49 2.46 -7.37 9.94
CA GLU A 49 2.68 -7.65 11.38
C GLU A 49 3.05 -6.39 12.15
N LEU A 50 3.61 -5.35 11.51
CA LEU A 50 3.94 -4.10 12.18
C LEU A 50 2.70 -3.28 12.61
N SER A 51 1.51 -3.69 12.15
CA SER A 51 0.25 -3.14 12.65
C SER A 51 -0.17 -3.72 14.01
N ASP A 52 0.52 -4.77 14.49
CA ASP A 52 0.27 -5.38 15.79
C ASP A 52 0.64 -4.42 16.94
N ILE A 53 -0.40 -3.91 17.60
CA ILE A 53 -0.29 -2.97 18.73
C ILE A 53 0.32 -3.59 19.99
N THR A 54 0.47 -4.91 20.06
CA THR A 54 1.18 -5.55 21.19
C THR A 54 2.67 -5.21 21.16
N GLY A 55 3.22 -4.94 19.97
CA GLY A 55 4.65 -4.75 19.77
C GLY A 55 5.46 -6.05 19.78
N GLU A 56 4.82 -7.22 19.82
CA GLU A 56 5.52 -8.50 19.76
C GLU A 56 6.37 -8.67 18.49
N PRO A 57 5.93 -8.26 17.28
CA PRO A 57 6.78 -8.37 16.09
C PRO A 57 8.09 -7.58 16.21
N LEU A 58 8.09 -6.44 16.93
CA LEU A 58 9.31 -5.68 17.21
C LEU A 58 10.20 -6.37 18.27
N ASN A 59 9.59 -7.03 19.26
CA ASN A 59 10.33 -7.86 20.22
C ASN A 59 10.92 -9.11 19.54
N GLU A 60 10.24 -9.71 18.57
CA GLU A 60 10.75 -10.85 17.81
C GLU A 60 12.05 -10.47 17.07
N VAL A 61 12.06 -9.32 16.40
CA VAL A 61 13.28 -8.83 15.73
C VAL A 61 14.35 -8.43 16.74
N SER A 62 14.01 -7.62 17.74
CA SER A 62 15.00 -7.07 18.65
C SER A 62 15.62 -8.12 19.55
N VAL A 63 14.82 -9.02 20.14
CA VAL A 63 15.30 -10.02 21.09
C VAL A 63 15.86 -11.24 20.37
N ASN A 64 15.06 -11.88 19.50
CA ASN A 64 15.43 -13.18 18.95
C ASN A 64 16.44 -13.07 17.81
N PHE A 65 16.35 -12.01 17.00
CA PHE A 65 17.26 -11.83 15.87
C PHE A 65 18.46 -10.93 16.20
N LEU A 66 18.25 -9.78 16.84
CA LEU A 66 19.34 -8.83 17.15
C LEU A 66 20.03 -9.10 18.50
N GLY A 67 19.48 -9.97 19.36
CA GLY A 67 20.04 -10.29 20.67
C GLY A 67 19.95 -9.14 21.68
N LEU A 68 19.01 -8.21 21.49
CA LEU A 68 18.77 -7.08 22.39
C LEU A 68 17.88 -7.48 23.58
N PRO A 69 17.96 -6.74 24.70
CA PRO A 69 17.02 -6.93 25.79
C PRO A 69 15.57 -6.69 25.34
N ARG A 70 14.64 -7.49 25.88
CA ARG A 70 13.22 -7.30 25.65
C ARG A 70 12.77 -5.91 26.08
N TYR A 71 11.90 -5.30 25.28
CA TYR A 71 11.27 -4.03 25.61
C TYR A 71 9.77 -4.23 25.79
N ASP A 72 9.32 -4.21 27.04
CA ASP A 72 7.92 -4.52 27.39
C ASP A 72 6.93 -3.41 27.01
N ASN A 73 7.43 -2.24 26.60
CA ASN A 73 6.61 -1.05 26.39
C ASN A 73 6.50 -0.64 24.91
N PHE A 74 6.77 -1.55 23.96
CA PHE A 74 6.50 -1.28 22.55
C PHE A 74 5.02 -1.00 22.31
N SER A 75 4.13 -1.65 23.04
CA SER A 75 2.69 -1.40 22.98
C SER A 75 2.34 0.08 23.18
N ALA A 76 2.95 0.77 24.15
CA ALA A 76 2.71 2.20 24.36
C ALA A 76 3.31 3.08 23.25
N VAL A 77 4.36 2.62 22.55
CA VAL A 77 4.93 3.32 21.40
C VAL A 77 4.02 3.17 20.20
N VAL A 78 3.62 1.93 19.88
CA VAL A 78 2.76 1.61 18.74
C VAL A 78 1.36 2.19 18.95
N ALA A 79 0.81 2.18 20.17
CA ALA A 79 -0.50 2.75 20.48
C ALA A 79 -0.63 4.26 20.19
N LYS A 80 0.48 5.01 20.07
CA LYS A 80 0.44 6.43 19.68
C LYS A 80 -0.06 6.63 18.26
N GLY A 81 0.02 5.61 17.42
CA GLY A 81 -0.36 5.65 16.01
C GLY A 81 0.83 5.48 15.09
N ALA A 82 0.58 5.65 13.80
CA ALA A 82 1.57 5.50 12.75
C ALA A 82 2.17 6.85 12.34
N TYR A 83 3.45 6.84 11.99
CA TYR A 83 4.16 8.00 11.48
C TYR A 83 4.22 7.95 9.96
N ASN A 84 4.27 9.10 9.30
CA ASN A 84 4.38 9.20 7.83
C ASN A 84 3.24 8.50 7.05
N VAL A 85 2.01 8.52 7.59
CA VAL A 85 0.82 7.99 6.90
C VAL A 85 0.33 9.02 5.87
N GLY A 86 0.03 8.57 4.64
CA GLY A 86 -0.63 9.40 3.62
C GLY A 86 0.25 10.45 2.95
N GLY A 87 1.49 10.09 2.60
CA GLY A 87 2.37 10.87 1.72
C GLY A 87 3.03 12.11 2.34
N HIS A 88 2.39 12.84 3.26
CA HIS A 88 2.91 14.15 3.72
C HIS A 88 2.48 14.59 5.14
N ARG A 89 2.52 13.71 6.15
CA ARG A 89 2.21 14.12 7.54
C ARG A 89 3.42 14.33 8.46
N GLY A 90 4.64 14.38 7.92
CA GLY A 90 5.87 14.60 8.69
C GLY A 90 6.34 13.35 9.46
N TYR A 91 7.64 13.22 9.69
CA TYR A 91 8.22 12.11 10.45
C TYR A 91 8.10 12.28 11.96
N ASP A 92 7.73 13.48 12.41
CA ASP A 92 7.63 13.91 13.80
C ASP A 92 6.19 13.83 14.35
N LYS A 93 5.20 13.53 13.50
CA LYS A 93 3.79 13.54 13.88
C LYS A 93 3.17 12.14 13.78
N ALA A 94 2.65 11.67 14.91
CA ALA A 94 1.84 10.47 14.96
C ALA A 94 0.43 10.75 14.40
N THR A 95 -0.05 9.84 13.55
CA THR A 95 -1.45 9.75 13.10
C THR A 95 -2.09 8.60 13.86
N GLY A 96 -3.07 8.90 14.71
CA GLY A 96 -3.74 7.90 15.54
C GLY A 96 -4.42 6.81 14.70
N TRP A 97 -4.46 5.59 15.22
CA TRP A 97 -4.97 4.41 14.51
C TRP A 97 -6.42 4.57 14.03
N ASP A 98 -7.29 5.26 14.78
CA ASP A 98 -8.66 5.53 14.32
C ASP A 98 -8.70 6.31 13.01
N THR A 99 -7.76 7.25 12.82
CA THR A 99 -7.65 8.01 11.57
C THR A 99 -7.08 7.16 10.45
N VAL A 100 -6.09 6.31 10.76
CA VAL A 100 -5.51 5.37 9.78
C VAL A 100 -6.59 4.41 9.32
N ASN A 101 -7.30 3.75 10.24
CA ASN A 101 -8.35 2.79 9.94
C ASN A 101 -9.51 3.44 9.18
N ALA A 102 -9.94 4.65 9.57
CA ALA A 102 -10.97 5.37 8.82
C ALA A 102 -10.52 5.79 7.42
N GLU A 103 -9.23 6.07 7.20
CA GLU A 103 -8.69 6.31 5.86
C GLU A 103 -8.67 5.01 5.03
N HIS A 104 -8.30 3.88 5.62
CA HIS A 104 -8.36 2.56 4.98
C HIS A 104 -9.82 2.14 4.65
N GLU A 105 -10.78 2.43 5.53
CA GLU A 105 -12.21 2.15 5.32
C GLU A 105 -12.83 3.09 4.27
N GLN A 106 -12.44 4.37 4.25
CA GLN A 106 -12.90 5.33 3.23
C GLN A 106 -12.30 5.08 1.85
N ASP A 107 -11.11 4.48 1.77
CA ASP A 107 -10.57 3.97 0.51
C ASP A 107 -11.31 2.68 0.05
N GLY A 108 -12.07 2.03 0.95
CA GLY A 108 -12.97 0.91 0.68
C GLY A 108 -14.44 1.27 0.36
N ASP A 109 -14.93 2.41 0.86
CA ASP A 109 -16.30 2.92 0.61
C ASP A 109 -16.26 4.23 -0.19
N GLY A 110 -16.46 4.11 -1.51
CA GLY A 110 -16.23 5.12 -2.54
C GLY A 110 -17.09 6.39 -2.49
N THR A 111 -17.10 7.12 -1.37
CA THR A 111 -17.86 8.37 -1.25
C THR A 111 -17.11 9.48 -0.52
N ARG A 112 -16.02 10.02 -1.10
CA ARG A 112 -15.51 11.34 -0.67
C ARG A 112 -16.15 12.48 -1.46
N LYS A 113 -17.12 13.14 -0.83
CA LYS A 113 -17.46 14.55 -1.15
C LYS A 113 -16.26 15.41 -0.79
N LEU A 114 -15.50 15.87 -1.79
CA LEU A 114 -14.51 16.93 -1.60
C LEU A 114 -15.22 18.19 -1.08
N SER A 115 -15.15 18.43 0.23
CA SER A 115 -15.40 19.75 0.78
C SER A 115 -14.20 20.63 0.46
N HIS A 116 -14.18 21.21 -0.74
CA HIS A 116 -13.33 22.37 -1.01
C HIS A 116 -13.78 23.49 -0.08
N LYS A 117 -13.05 23.69 1.01
CA LYS A 117 -13.15 24.87 1.87
C LYS A 117 -12.63 26.07 1.08
N LYS A 118 -13.47 26.59 0.16
CA LYS A 118 -13.24 27.86 -0.55
C LYS A 118 -13.06 28.96 0.50
N GLN A 119 -11.83 29.46 0.62
CA GLN A 119 -11.58 30.78 1.18
C GLN A 119 -12.39 31.80 0.37
N LYS A 120 -13.33 32.48 1.03
CA LYS A 120 -14.14 33.54 0.43
C LYS A 120 -13.25 34.74 0.09
N HIS A 121 -12.94 34.91 -1.20
CA HIS A 121 -12.67 36.22 -1.77
C HIS A 121 -13.94 36.75 -2.45
N LYS A 122 -14.39 37.93 -2.01
CA LYS A 122 -15.49 38.73 -2.58
C LYS A 122 -15.11 39.22 -3.98
N LYS A 123 -15.91 38.92 -5.02
CA LYS A 123 -16.45 39.87 -6.02
C LYS A 123 -17.19 39.14 -7.16
N GLY A 124 -18.33 39.71 -7.58
CA GLY A 124 -18.74 39.73 -8.99
C GLY A 124 -19.69 38.62 -9.46
N GLU A 125 -20.83 39.06 -9.98
CA GLU A 125 -21.91 38.28 -10.59
C GLU A 125 -21.48 37.55 -11.87
N THR A 126 -22.14 36.42 -12.20
CA THR A 126 -23.06 36.26 -13.36
C THR A 126 -23.46 34.78 -13.53
N LYS A 127 -24.76 34.51 -13.73
CA LYS A 127 -25.37 33.21 -14.11
C LYS A 127 -25.12 32.88 -15.58
N VAL A 128 -24.87 31.60 -15.91
CA VAL A 128 -25.41 30.94 -17.12
C VAL A 128 -25.63 29.44 -16.80
N GLU A 129 -26.82 28.94 -17.11
CA GLU A 129 -27.22 27.53 -17.12
C GLU A 129 -26.65 26.83 -18.37
N GLU A 130 -26.20 25.59 -18.24
CA GLU A 130 -26.26 24.64 -19.36
C GLU A 130 -26.40 23.20 -18.84
N GLN A 131 -27.50 22.56 -19.21
CA GLN A 131 -27.74 21.13 -19.08
C GLN A 131 -27.06 20.42 -20.25
N GLN A 132 -26.33 19.33 -19.99
CA GLN A 132 -26.18 18.26 -20.97
C GLN A 132 -26.00 16.91 -20.27
N ALA A 133 -26.88 15.99 -20.65
CA ALA A 133 -26.89 14.59 -20.28
C ALA A 133 -25.87 13.80 -21.10
N ALA A 134 -25.24 12.79 -20.51
CA ALA A 134 -25.20 11.42 -21.04
C ALA A 134 -24.20 10.55 -20.25
N ASP A 135 -24.64 9.30 -20.10
CA ASP A 135 -23.89 8.07 -19.88
C ASP A 135 -23.28 7.76 -18.51
N SER A 136 -24.05 6.94 -17.79
CA SER A 136 -23.68 6.24 -16.58
C SER A 136 -23.08 4.87 -16.93
N THR A 137 -21.76 4.82 -17.08
CA THR A 137 -20.98 3.59 -16.86
C THR A 137 -20.26 3.74 -15.54
N HIS A 138 -20.90 3.23 -14.48
CA HIS A 138 -20.31 3.08 -13.15
C HIS A 138 -19.30 1.93 -13.19
N GLU A 139 -18.07 2.21 -13.62
CA GLU A 139 -16.92 1.39 -13.26
C GLU A 139 -16.38 1.92 -11.93
N ASN A 140 -16.54 1.12 -10.88
CA ASN A 140 -16.03 1.39 -9.54
C ASN A 140 -14.51 1.27 -9.55
N ALA A 141 -13.87 2.33 -10.01
CA ALA A 141 -12.45 2.60 -9.89
C ALA A 141 -12.08 2.72 -8.40
N ILE A 142 -11.37 1.73 -7.87
CA ILE A 142 -10.88 1.69 -6.48
C ILE A 142 -9.87 2.83 -6.29
N ASN A 143 -10.30 3.90 -5.63
CA ASN A 143 -9.53 5.13 -5.46
C ASN A 143 -8.86 5.12 -4.08
N THR A 144 -7.91 4.20 -3.87
CA THR A 144 -6.72 4.58 -3.10
C THR A 144 -6.14 5.82 -3.81
N GLY A 145 -5.56 6.81 -3.15
CA GLY A 145 -5.00 8.00 -3.84
C GLY A 145 -3.94 7.74 -4.95
N GLY A 146 -3.74 6.48 -5.38
CA GLY A 146 -3.12 6.05 -6.61
C GLY A 146 -4.08 5.93 -7.80
N VAL A 147 -3.52 5.59 -8.96
CA VAL A 147 -4.29 5.37 -10.19
C VAL A 147 -5.15 4.11 -10.00
N PRO A 148 -6.49 4.20 -10.14
CA PRO A 148 -7.36 3.04 -9.98
C PRO A 148 -7.00 1.98 -11.02
N LEU A 149 -6.73 0.75 -10.55
CA LEU A 149 -6.53 -0.41 -11.40
C LEU A 149 -7.87 -1.13 -11.58
N SER A 150 -8.14 -1.62 -12.78
CA SER A 150 -9.30 -2.48 -13.00
C SER A 150 -9.12 -3.81 -12.23
N ALA A 151 -10.22 -4.42 -11.82
CA ALA A 151 -10.20 -5.72 -11.14
C ALA A 151 -9.47 -6.79 -11.97
N GLU A 152 -9.59 -6.72 -13.30
CA GLU A 152 -8.89 -7.61 -14.22
C GLU A 152 -7.38 -7.42 -14.18
N VAL A 153 -6.88 -6.18 -14.24
CA VAL A 153 -5.42 -5.90 -14.17
C VAL A 153 -4.86 -6.28 -12.80
N HIS A 154 -5.65 -6.07 -11.73
CA HIS A 154 -5.30 -6.51 -10.39
C HIS A 154 -5.18 -8.03 -10.32
N GLN A 155 -6.16 -8.78 -10.86
CA GLN A 155 -6.10 -10.25 -10.90
C GLN A 155 -4.91 -10.74 -11.74
N GLU A 156 -4.66 -10.15 -12.92
CA GLU A 156 -3.50 -10.53 -13.74
C GLU A 156 -2.18 -10.31 -13.01
N PHE A 157 -2.07 -9.21 -12.25
CA PHE A 157 -0.90 -8.96 -11.42
C PHE A 157 -0.76 -10.02 -10.32
N HIS A 158 -1.85 -10.36 -9.63
CA HIS A 158 -1.87 -11.42 -8.61
C HIS A 158 -1.46 -12.78 -9.16
N ASP A 159 -2.05 -13.19 -10.28
CA ASP A 159 -1.73 -14.44 -10.95
C ASP A 159 -0.25 -14.48 -11.37
N PHE A 160 0.29 -13.33 -11.81
CA PHE A 160 1.69 -13.20 -12.18
C PHE A 160 2.63 -13.30 -10.97
N VAL A 161 2.35 -12.61 -9.85
CA VAL A 161 3.24 -12.60 -8.67
C VAL A 161 3.08 -13.82 -7.76
N GLY A 162 1.92 -14.47 -7.79
CA GLY A 162 1.57 -15.59 -6.93
C GLY A 162 2.65 -16.68 -6.83
N PRO A 163 3.16 -17.23 -7.96
CA PRO A 163 4.23 -18.22 -7.93
C PRO A 163 5.53 -17.72 -7.28
N TYR A 164 5.85 -16.42 -7.41
CA TYR A 164 7.02 -15.82 -6.77
C TYR A 164 6.82 -15.65 -5.26
N ASN A 165 5.60 -15.29 -4.83
CA ASN A 165 5.24 -15.21 -3.41
C ASN A 165 5.30 -16.58 -2.74
N GLU A 166 4.75 -17.63 -3.38
CA GLU A 166 4.84 -18.99 -2.84
C GLU A 166 6.29 -19.47 -2.71
N ARG A 167 7.13 -19.17 -3.70
CA ARG A 167 8.57 -19.45 -3.62
C ARG A 167 9.25 -18.64 -2.51
N LEU A 168 8.90 -17.37 -2.34
CA LEU A 168 9.39 -16.54 -1.23
C LEU A 168 9.05 -17.17 0.11
N PHE A 169 7.80 -17.58 0.32
CA PHE A 169 7.35 -18.18 1.58
C PHE A 169 8.03 -19.52 1.87
N ALA A 170 8.24 -20.34 0.83
CA ALA A 170 9.03 -21.56 0.96
C ALA A 170 10.50 -21.27 1.31
N LEU A 171 11.06 -20.20 0.75
CA LEU A 171 12.45 -19.81 0.95
C LEU A 171 12.70 -19.21 2.35
N THR A 172 11.76 -18.43 2.87
CA THR A 172 11.84 -17.76 4.18
C THR A 172 11.29 -18.60 5.32
N GLY A 173 10.43 -19.58 5.02
CA GLY A 173 9.67 -20.33 6.01
C GLY A 173 8.55 -19.52 6.68
N ARG A 174 8.23 -18.33 6.15
CA ARG A 174 7.23 -17.41 6.69
C ARG A 174 6.27 -16.96 5.59
N ARG A 175 4.96 -17.01 5.88
CA ARG A 175 3.90 -16.55 4.98
C ARG A 175 3.35 -15.21 5.46
N CYS A 176 3.26 -14.24 4.55
CA CYS A 176 2.59 -12.97 4.79
C CYS A 176 1.13 -13.04 4.34
N ASN A 177 0.24 -12.32 5.02
CA ASN A 177 -1.17 -12.22 4.66
C ASN A 177 -1.39 -11.22 3.52
N TRP A 178 -0.72 -11.46 2.39
CA TRP A 178 -1.01 -10.76 1.16
C TRP A 178 -2.24 -11.44 0.58
N GLU A 179 -3.40 -10.77 0.72
CA GLU A 179 -4.64 -11.23 0.11
C GLU A 179 -4.38 -11.52 -1.37
N MET A 180 -4.58 -12.78 -1.77
CA MET A 180 -4.60 -13.26 -3.14
C MET A 180 -6.05 -13.43 -3.59
#